data_AF-A0AAN5YZW0-F1
#
_entry.id   AF-A0AAN5YZW0-F1
#
_cell.length_a   1.000
_cell.length_b   1.000
_cell.length_c   1.000
_cell.angle_alpha   90.00
_cell.angle_beta   90.00
_cell.angle_gamma   90.00
#
_symmetry.space_group_name_H-M   'P 1'
#
loop_
_entity.id
_entity.type
_entity.pdbx_description
1 polymer ?
#
loop_
_entity_poly.entity_id
_entity_poly.type
_entity_poly.pdbx_seq_one_letter_code
_entity_poly.pdbx_strand_id
1 'polypeptide(L)'
;MLSLRYQSLDDFTGLSAVREAVARGDTGLLIYDLPPLIRELPFKDIAQGYKAQKNDDANAAAVVLMQTLHGLSHSVFKTLSHVAELPWEKYLGEMHEFPAPGKDELRIVPPDQPVANEWSTLSIILNTTCPDKALVTFGTALSVFTEGMIPEPPGSSIDLMELSNSSARPQGDWVVYYVRPNNGVYYTRTAGALMTPLSTEDYDERKRIQDLELV
;
A
#
# COMPACT_ATOMS: atom_id res chain seq x y z
N MET A 1 7.79 6.16 12.81
CA MET A 1 7.55 6.17 11.35
C MET A 1 8.70 6.89 10.65
N LEU A 2 9.17 6.36 9.52
CA LEU A 2 10.28 6.95 8.76
C LEU A 2 9.78 7.95 7.70
N SER A 3 10.48 9.08 7.60
CA SER A 3 10.28 10.10 6.56
C SER A 3 11.40 10.02 5.51
N LEU A 4 11.04 10.00 4.22
CA LEU A 4 12.00 9.94 3.12
C LEU A 4 11.48 10.60 1.84
N ARG A 5 12.37 10.87 0.88
CA ARG A 5 12.00 11.40 -0.44
C ARG A 5 11.62 10.28 -1.40
N TYR A 6 10.66 10.51 -2.30
CA TYR A 6 10.29 9.55 -3.34
C TYR A 6 11.50 9.04 -4.14
N GLN A 7 12.40 9.93 -4.53
CA GLN A 7 13.61 9.56 -5.28
C GLN A 7 14.47 8.49 -4.58
N SER A 8 14.50 8.51 -3.24
CA SER A 8 15.30 7.56 -2.45
C SER A 8 14.75 6.12 -2.43
N LEU A 9 13.50 5.93 -2.83
CA LEU A 9 12.93 4.61 -3.11
C LEU A 9 13.38 4.09 -4.48
N ASP A 10 13.45 4.98 -5.48
CA ASP A 10 13.74 4.63 -6.87
C ASP A 10 15.23 4.33 -7.09
N ASP A 11 16.12 5.08 -6.43
CA ASP A 11 17.59 4.88 -6.51
C ASP A 11 18.17 4.05 -5.35
N PHE A 12 17.32 3.53 -4.46
CA PHE A 12 17.67 2.74 -3.27
C PHE A 12 18.57 3.44 -2.24
N THR A 13 18.81 4.75 -2.35
CA THR A 13 19.59 5.48 -1.32
C THR A 13 18.91 5.48 0.04
N GLY A 14 17.58 5.29 0.09
CA GLY A 14 16.80 5.17 1.32
C GLY A 14 16.78 3.77 1.94
N LEU A 15 17.31 2.75 1.27
CA LEU A 15 17.12 1.34 1.65
C LEU A 15 17.58 1.03 3.08
N SER A 16 18.75 1.53 3.49
CA SER A 16 19.26 1.30 4.86
C SER A 16 18.32 1.88 5.92
N ALA A 17 17.82 3.10 5.69
CA ALA A 17 16.90 3.74 6.61
C ALA A 17 15.57 2.98 6.71
N VAL A 18 15.06 2.47 5.58
CA VAL A 18 13.84 1.64 5.56
C VAL A 18 14.05 0.32 6.32
N ARG A 19 15.19 -0.35 6.16
CA ARG A 19 15.53 -1.56 6.93
C ARG A 19 15.55 -1.28 8.43
N GLU A 20 16.18 -0.19 8.86
CA GLU A 20 16.21 0.22 10.26
C GLU A 20 14.82 0.56 10.79
N ALA A 21 13.98 1.22 9.99
CA ALA A 21 12.61 1.55 10.36
C ALA A 21 11.77 0.29 10.60
N VAL A 22 11.81 -0.66 9.68
CA VAL A 22 11.14 -1.96 9.82
C VAL A 22 11.65 -2.71 11.06
N ALA A 23 12.97 -2.75 11.27
CA ALA A 23 13.56 -3.40 12.44
C ALA A 23 13.16 -2.75 13.78
N ARG A 24 12.84 -1.44 13.79
CA ARG A 24 12.29 -0.74 14.96
C ARG A 24 10.79 -0.95 15.17
N GLY A 25 10.11 -1.61 14.23
CA GLY A 25 8.66 -1.81 14.28
C GLY A 25 7.84 -0.67 13.67
N ASP A 26 8.44 0.18 12.82
CA ASP A 26 7.67 1.22 12.11
C ASP A 26 6.67 0.55 11.14
N THR A 27 5.40 0.93 11.21
CA THR A 27 4.29 0.31 10.45
C THR A 27 3.96 1.08 9.15
N GLY A 28 4.88 1.91 8.68
CA GLY A 28 4.69 2.73 7.49
C GLY A 28 5.82 3.70 7.20
N LEU A 29 5.66 4.43 6.09
CA LEU A 29 6.58 5.40 5.54
C LEU A 29 5.83 6.69 5.22
N LEU A 30 6.46 7.84 5.48
CA LEU A 30 6.03 9.13 4.96
C LEU A 30 6.94 9.54 3.81
N ILE A 31 6.37 9.62 2.62
CA ILE A 31 7.09 9.88 1.38
C ILE A 31 6.83 11.32 0.96
N TYR A 32 7.89 12.10 0.79
CA TYR A 32 7.87 13.47 0.32
C TYR A 32 8.33 13.57 -1.13
N ASP A 33 8.21 14.76 -1.71
CA ASP A 33 8.68 15.08 -3.06
C ASP A 33 8.07 14.15 -4.11
N LEU A 34 6.77 13.86 -3.97
CA LEU A 34 6.06 12.98 -4.89
C LEU A 34 6.12 13.51 -6.35
N PRO A 35 6.16 12.60 -7.35
CA PRO A 35 6.25 12.96 -8.76
C PRO A 35 5.14 13.92 -9.21
N PRO A 36 5.40 14.78 -10.22
CA PRO A 36 4.40 15.72 -10.76
C PRO A 36 3.09 15.06 -11.17
N LEU A 37 3.14 13.82 -11.70
CA LEU A 37 1.97 13.05 -12.11
C LEU A 37 0.95 12.85 -10.97
N ILE A 38 1.38 12.81 -9.71
CA ILE A 38 0.48 12.70 -8.54
C ILE A 38 -0.17 14.06 -8.23
N ARG A 39 0.56 15.16 -8.43
CA ARG A 39 0.08 16.53 -8.16
C ARG A 39 -0.98 16.97 -9.18
N GLU A 40 -0.89 16.44 -10.38
CA GLU A 40 -1.78 16.73 -11.51
C GLU A 40 -3.01 15.81 -11.56
N LEU A 41 -3.21 14.96 -10.54
CA LEU A 41 -4.34 14.04 -10.48
C LEU A 41 -5.69 14.79 -10.45
N PRO A 42 -6.73 14.26 -11.11
CA PRO A 42 -8.06 14.86 -11.17
C PRO A 42 -8.87 14.70 -9.88
N PHE A 43 -8.30 15.11 -8.73
CA PHE A 43 -8.96 15.00 -7.42
C PHE A 43 -10.33 15.67 -7.37
N LYS A 44 -10.52 16.77 -8.12
CA LYS A 44 -11.77 17.54 -8.16
C LYS A 44 -12.89 16.84 -8.93
N ASP A 45 -12.56 15.85 -9.75
CA ASP A 45 -13.52 15.15 -10.61
C ASP A 45 -14.12 13.92 -9.90
N ILE A 46 -13.69 13.64 -8.67
CA ILE A 46 -14.20 12.55 -7.84
C ILE A 46 -14.90 13.15 -6.63
N ALA A 47 -16.17 12.79 -6.44
CA ALA A 47 -16.97 13.29 -5.34
C ALA A 47 -16.42 12.85 -3.97
N GLN A 48 -16.63 13.69 -2.96
CA GLN A 48 -16.41 13.31 -1.57
C GLN A 48 -17.29 12.09 -1.19
N GLY A 49 -16.75 11.16 -0.41
CA GLY A 49 -17.43 9.91 -0.04
C GLY A 49 -17.41 8.85 -1.14
N TYR A 50 -16.75 9.11 -2.28
CA TYR A 50 -16.62 8.15 -3.36
C TYR A 50 -15.87 6.89 -2.90
N LYS A 51 -16.36 5.73 -3.34
CA LYS A 51 -15.75 4.41 -3.12
C LYS A 51 -15.86 3.63 -4.41
N ALA A 52 -14.75 3.09 -4.89
CA ALA A 52 -14.74 2.20 -6.05
C ALA A 52 -13.67 1.13 -5.90
N GLN A 53 -13.96 -0.06 -6.41
CA GLN A 53 -12.94 -1.08 -6.63
C GLN A 53 -12.52 -1.08 -8.09
N LYS A 54 -11.26 -1.42 -8.33
CA LYS A 54 -10.59 -1.41 -9.64
C LYS A 54 -11.32 -2.17 -10.75
N ASN A 55 -12.01 -3.27 -10.41
CA ASN A 55 -12.74 -4.10 -11.38
C ASN A 55 -14.26 -3.95 -11.28
N ASP A 56 -14.73 -3.02 -10.45
CA ASP A 56 -16.13 -2.60 -10.43
C ASP A 56 -16.29 -1.38 -11.36
N ASP A 57 -17.52 -0.90 -11.58
CA ASP A 57 -17.87 0.24 -12.47
C ASP A 57 -17.28 1.59 -11.98
N ALA A 58 -15.96 1.67 -11.83
CA ALA A 58 -15.21 2.87 -11.45
C ALA A 58 -15.23 3.88 -12.60
N ASN A 59 -15.44 5.17 -12.26
CA ASN A 59 -15.36 6.22 -13.25
C ASN A 59 -13.92 6.43 -13.77
N ALA A 60 -13.78 7.07 -14.94
CA ALA A 60 -12.50 7.22 -15.60
C ALA A 60 -11.45 7.99 -14.75
N ALA A 61 -11.87 9.02 -14.00
CA ALA A 61 -10.97 9.78 -13.12
C ALA A 61 -10.42 8.90 -11.97
N ALA A 62 -11.27 8.07 -11.37
CA ALA A 62 -10.88 7.12 -10.33
C ALA A 62 -9.91 6.07 -10.86
N VAL A 63 -10.12 5.56 -12.08
CA VAL A 63 -9.18 4.63 -12.72
C VAL A 63 -7.80 5.27 -12.90
N VAL A 64 -7.74 6.52 -13.37
CA VAL A 64 -6.47 7.26 -13.50
C VAL A 64 -5.79 7.43 -12.13
N LEU A 65 -6.54 7.80 -11.09
CA LEU A 65 -6.01 7.89 -9.73
C LEU A 65 -5.44 6.55 -9.25
N MET A 66 -6.22 5.47 -9.37
CA MET A 66 -5.79 4.14 -8.96
C MET A 66 -4.51 3.72 -9.70
N GLN A 67 -4.46 3.89 -11.03
CA GLN A 67 -3.28 3.57 -11.85
C GLN A 67 -2.03 4.32 -11.38
N THR A 68 -2.14 5.62 -11.15
CA THR A 68 -1.00 6.45 -10.71
C THR A 68 -0.54 6.06 -9.31
N LEU A 69 -1.47 5.88 -8.36
CA LEU A 69 -1.13 5.46 -6.98
C LEU A 69 -0.59 4.04 -6.93
N HIS A 70 -1.03 3.19 -7.84
CA HIS A 70 -0.47 1.86 -8.03
C HIS A 70 0.97 1.92 -8.56
N GLY A 71 1.30 2.88 -9.42
CA GLY A 71 2.69 3.14 -9.78
C GLY A 71 3.57 3.48 -8.56
N LEU A 72 3.07 4.31 -7.65
CA LEU A 72 3.75 4.61 -6.38
C LEU A 72 3.92 3.35 -5.51
N SER A 73 2.91 2.49 -5.44
CA SER A 73 3.02 1.24 -4.67
C SER A 73 4.13 0.33 -5.21
N HIS A 74 4.33 0.28 -6.53
CA HIS A 74 5.43 -0.49 -7.14
C HIS A 74 6.81 0.04 -6.74
N SER A 75 7.00 1.35 -6.65
CA SER A 75 8.25 1.93 -6.16
C SER A 75 8.53 1.50 -4.71
N VAL A 76 7.50 1.52 -3.85
CA VAL A 76 7.61 1.04 -2.46
C VAL A 76 7.87 -0.47 -2.42
N PHE A 77 7.17 -1.26 -3.23
CA PHE A 77 7.30 -2.71 -3.31
C PHE A 77 8.70 -3.17 -3.66
N LYS A 78 9.40 -2.48 -4.56
CA LYS A 78 10.80 -2.81 -4.87
C LYS A 78 11.67 -2.68 -3.62
N THR A 79 11.61 -1.54 -2.94
CA THR A 79 12.37 -1.31 -1.71
C THR A 79 12.02 -2.35 -0.64
N LEU A 80 10.74 -2.65 -0.43
CA LEU A 80 10.30 -3.62 0.57
C LEU A 80 10.69 -5.06 0.20
N SER A 81 10.71 -5.41 -1.09
CA SER A 81 11.21 -6.72 -1.54
C SER A 81 12.68 -6.89 -1.22
N HIS A 82 13.48 -5.83 -1.33
CA HIS A 82 14.88 -5.84 -0.89
C HIS A 82 15.01 -5.87 0.64
N VAL A 83 14.15 -5.14 1.37
CA VAL A 83 14.17 -5.14 2.85
C VAL A 83 13.88 -6.53 3.39
N ALA A 84 12.84 -7.18 2.87
CA ALA A 84 12.40 -8.51 3.31
C ALA A 84 13.15 -9.66 2.61
N GLU A 85 14.16 -9.35 1.80
CA GLU A 85 15.00 -10.34 1.09
C GLU A 85 14.17 -11.34 0.28
N LEU A 86 13.11 -10.82 -0.35
CA LEU A 86 12.22 -11.59 -1.20
C LEU A 86 12.95 -12.10 -2.45
N PRO A 87 12.46 -13.17 -3.10
CA PRO A 87 13.24 -13.92 -4.08
C PRO A 87 13.71 -13.10 -5.30
N TRP A 88 13.00 -12.01 -5.63
CA TRP A 88 13.47 -10.99 -6.57
C TRP A 88 12.81 -9.64 -6.30
N GLU A 89 13.40 -8.57 -6.83
CA GLU A 89 12.97 -7.18 -6.64
C GLU A 89 11.49 -6.92 -6.97
N LYS A 90 10.97 -7.59 -8.00
CA LYS A 90 9.61 -7.38 -8.50
C LYS A 90 8.57 -8.29 -7.84
N TYR A 91 8.96 -9.11 -6.87
CA TYR A 91 8.09 -10.13 -6.28
C TYR A 91 6.74 -9.56 -5.84
N LEU A 92 6.74 -8.51 -5.01
CA LEU A 92 5.50 -7.87 -4.58
C LEU A 92 4.77 -7.20 -5.76
N GLY A 93 5.48 -6.54 -6.68
CA GLY A 93 4.86 -5.90 -7.85
C GLY A 93 4.09 -6.88 -8.74
N GLU A 94 4.61 -8.09 -8.95
CA GLU A 94 3.98 -9.14 -9.77
C GLU A 94 2.71 -9.70 -9.12
N MET A 95 2.68 -9.82 -7.79
CA MET A 95 1.47 -10.22 -7.05
C MET A 95 0.36 -9.15 -7.08
N HIS A 96 0.67 -7.96 -7.57
CA HIS A 96 -0.23 -6.81 -7.55
C HIS A 96 -0.42 -6.19 -8.93
N GLU A 97 -0.08 -6.85 -10.05
CA GLU A 97 -0.23 -6.24 -11.39
C GLU A 97 -1.56 -5.51 -11.62
N PHE A 98 -1.49 -4.21 -11.97
CA PHE A 98 -2.68 -3.42 -12.25
C PHE A 98 -3.59 -3.98 -13.37
N PRO A 99 -3.14 -4.57 -14.49
CA PRO A 99 -4.07 -5.14 -15.46
C PRO A 99 -4.77 -6.42 -14.98
N ALA A 100 -4.26 -7.08 -13.94
CA ALA A 100 -4.80 -8.35 -13.48
C ALA A 100 -6.04 -8.18 -12.56
N PRO A 101 -6.94 -9.20 -12.54
CA PRO A 101 -8.10 -9.18 -11.65
C PRO A 101 -7.69 -9.12 -10.17
N GLY A 102 -8.27 -8.18 -9.44
CA GLY A 102 -7.98 -7.91 -8.03
C GLY A 102 -9.05 -7.02 -7.40
N LYS A 103 -8.85 -6.63 -6.14
CA LYS A 103 -9.82 -5.86 -5.35
C LYS A 103 -9.24 -4.56 -4.79
N ASP A 104 -8.25 -3.98 -5.49
CA ASP A 104 -7.73 -2.66 -5.19
C ASP A 104 -8.90 -1.68 -5.06
N GLU A 105 -8.84 -0.81 -4.05
CA GLU A 105 -9.97 0.05 -3.70
C GLU A 105 -9.52 1.48 -3.46
N LEU A 106 -10.24 2.42 -4.06
CA LEU A 106 -10.08 3.86 -3.86
C LEU A 106 -11.23 4.38 -3.01
N ARG A 107 -10.93 5.20 -2.02
CA ARG A 107 -11.89 5.97 -1.23
C ARG A 107 -11.51 7.45 -1.17
N ILE A 108 -12.51 8.32 -1.24
CA ILE A 108 -12.38 9.74 -0.92
C ILE A 108 -13.08 10.00 0.41
N VAL A 109 -12.31 10.25 1.46
CA VAL A 109 -12.79 10.36 2.84
C VAL A 109 -12.74 11.83 3.29
N PRO A 110 -13.82 12.38 3.87
CA PRO A 110 -13.82 13.73 4.42
C PRO A 110 -12.71 13.95 5.46
N PRO A 111 -12.17 15.17 5.61
CA PRO A 111 -11.07 15.47 6.54
C PRO A 111 -11.41 15.22 8.02
N ASP A 112 -12.69 15.25 8.38
CA ASP A 112 -13.20 15.03 9.73
C ASP A 112 -13.56 13.57 10.03
N GLN A 113 -13.45 12.68 9.05
CA GLN A 113 -13.72 11.26 9.22
C GLN A 113 -12.42 10.45 9.39
N PRO A 114 -12.43 9.43 10.25
CA PRO A 114 -11.29 8.53 10.39
C PRO A 114 -11.10 7.72 9.10
N VAL A 115 -9.84 7.54 8.70
CA VAL A 115 -9.49 6.61 7.63
C VAL A 115 -9.38 5.21 8.23
N ALA A 116 -10.16 4.27 7.71
CA ALA A 116 -10.15 2.89 8.17
C ALA A 116 -8.82 2.19 7.84
N ASN A 117 -8.34 1.35 8.74
CA ASN A 117 -7.24 0.42 8.47
C ASN A 117 -7.83 -0.87 7.90
N GLU A 118 -8.05 -0.88 6.59
CA GLU A 118 -8.62 -2.02 5.87
C GLU A 118 -7.54 -3.00 5.44
N TRP A 119 -7.93 -4.26 5.25
CA TRP A 119 -7.03 -5.28 4.75
C TRP A 119 -6.45 -4.90 3.37
N SER A 120 -5.12 -4.83 3.30
CA SER A 120 -4.34 -4.44 2.12
C SER A 120 -2.90 -4.94 2.28
N THR A 121 -2.12 -4.87 1.20
CA THR A 121 -0.65 -4.99 1.26
C THR A 121 -0.04 -3.64 1.58
N LEU A 122 -0.55 -2.57 0.95
CA LEU A 122 -0.22 -1.19 1.30
C LEU A 122 -1.51 -0.37 1.30
N SER A 123 -1.63 0.56 2.24
CA SER A 123 -2.61 1.65 2.13
C SER A 123 -1.86 2.95 1.91
N ILE A 124 -2.16 3.62 0.80
CA ILE A 124 -1.57 4.90 0.39
C ILE A 124 -2.57 6.00 0.68
N ILE A 125 -2.17 7.01 1.43
CA ILE A 125 -3.01 8.13 1.86
C ILE A 125 -2.37 9.44 1.43
N LEU A 126 -3.15 10.27 0.74
CA LEU A 126 -2.81 11.63 0.32
C LEU A 126 -3.86 12.61 0.83
N ASN A 127 -3.50 13.89 0.93
CA ASN A 127 -4.46 14.97 1.09
C ASN A 127 -4.64 15.73 -0.22
N THR A 128 -5.88 15.97 -0.64
CA THR A 128 -6.17 16.70 -1.90
C THR A 128 -5.61 18.13 -1.95
N THR A 129 -5.38 18.76 -0.78
CA THR A 129 -4.79 20.11 -0.70
C THR A 129 -3.26 20.10 -0.59
N CYS A 130 -2.65 18.95 -0.30
CA CYS A 130 -1.21 18.78 -0.11
C CYS A 130 -0.76 17.43 -0.71
N PRO A 131 -0.88 17.23 -2.05
CA PRO A 131 -0.60 15.96 -2.70
C PRO A 131 0.90 15.71 -2.97
N ASP A 132 1.79 16.50 -2.37
CA ASP A 132 3.24 16.38 -2.50
C ASP A 132 3.85 15.36 -1.52
N LYS A 133 3.06 14.89 -0.56
CA LYS A 133 3.45 13.85 0.40
C LYS A 133 2.38 12.75 0.53
N ALA A 134 2.84 11.52 0.71
CA ALA A 134 2.00 10.33 0.93
C ALA A 134 2.39 9.65 2.24
N LEU A 135 1.38 9.26 3.01
CA LEU A 135 1.54 8.25 4.03
C LEU A 135 1.32 6.89 3.38
N VAL A 136 2.26 5.99 3.55
CA VAL A 136 2.16 4.60 3.10
C VAL A 136 2.22 3.71 4.32
N THR A 137 1.13 3.00 4.61
CA THR A 137 1.05 2.07 5.73
C THR A 137 1.25 0.63 5.26
N PHE A 138 1.90 -0.17 6.09
CA PHE A 138 2.21 -1.58 5.81
C PHE A 138 1.01 -2.45 6.16
N GLY A 139 0.14 -2.76 5.19
CA GLY A 139 -1.08 -3.51 5.48
C GLY A 139 -0.81 -4.96 5.89
N THR A 140 -1.80 -5.60 6.52
CA THR A 140 -1.73 -6.98 7.01
C THR A 140 -1.23 -7.99 5.98
N ALA A 141 -1.62 -7.86 4.70
CA ALA A 141 -1.17 -8.79 3.66
C ALA A 141 0.35 -8.71 3.42
N LEU A 142 0.99 -7.57 3.66
CA LEU A 142 2.45 -7.44 3.57
C LEU A 142 3.16 -8.23 4.67
N SER A 143 2.60 -8.23 5.89
CA SER A 143 3.13 -9.05 6.98
C SER A 143 3.06 -10.54 6.62
N VAL A 144 1.97 -10.97 5.97
CA VAL A 144 1.83 -12.33 5.42
C VAL A 144 2.96 -12.62 4.42
N PHE A 145 3.11 -11.80 3.37
CA PHE A 145 4.14 -11.98 2.34
C PHE A 145 5.58 -12.04 2.88
N THR A 146 5.81 -11.41 4.03
CA THR A 146 7.14 -11.29 4.64
C THR A 146 7.31 -12.15 5.89
N GLU A 147 6.40 -13.09 6.13
CA GLU A 147 6.44 -14.02 7.27
C GLU A 147 6.58 -13.29 8.63
N GLY A 148 5.88 -12.16 8.78
CA GLY A 148 5.90 -11.34 9.99
C GLY A 148 7.12 -10.42 10.12
N MET A 149 8.05 -10.42 9.16
CA MET A 149 9.23 -9.56 9.21
C MET A 149 8.87 -8.07 9.14
N ILE A 150 7.87 -7.71 8.33
CA ILE A 150 7.35 -6.34 8.30
C ILE A 150 6.15 -6.25 9.27
N PRO A 151 6.17 -5.28 10.21
CA PRO A 151 5.10 -5.10 11.18
C PRO A 151 3.84 -4.55 10.51
N GLU A 152 2.68 -4.89 11.06
CA GLU A 152 1.39 -4.34 10.65
C GLU A 152 0.91 -3.23 11.61
N PRO A 153 0.13 -2.24 11.12
CA PRO A 153 -0.40 -1.16 11.92
C PRO A 153 -1.43 -1.68 12.92
N PRO A 154 -1.34 -1.27 14.20
CA PRO A 154 -2.31 -1.66 15.20
C PRO A 154 -3.64 -0.90 15.01
N GLY A 155 -4.75 -1.58 15.32
CA GLY A 155 -6.07 -0.97 15.40
C GLY A 155 -6.82 -0.82 14.07
N SER A 156 -8.04 -0.29 14.14
CA SER A 156 -8.99 -0.24 13.01
C SER A 156 -8.95 1.07 12.21
N SER A 157 -8.07 2.01 12.57
CA SER A 157 -7.96 3.32 11.92
C SER A 157 -6.52 3.75 11.75
N ILE A 158 -6.23 4.41 10.63
CA ILE A 158 -4.89 4.92 10.31
C ILE A 158 -4.68 6.27 10.99
N ASP A 159 -3.55 6.44 11.68
CA ASP A 159 -3.13 7.72 12.23
C ASP A 159 -2.62 8.65 11.12
N LEU A 160 -3.27 9.81 10.97
CA LEU A 160 -2.99 10.81 9.93
C LEU A 160 -2.29 12.06 10.49
N MET A 161 -1.86 12.05 11.75
CA MET A 161 -1.19 13.19 12.39
C MET A 161 0.03 13.67 11.59
N GLU A 162 0.75 12.74 10.98
CA GLU A 162 1.97 12.98 10.18
C GLU A 162 1.67 13.64 8.81
N LEU A 163 0.46 13.46 8.30
CA LEU A 163 -0.02 14.18 7.12
C LEU A 163 -0.57 15.57 7.48
N SER A 164 -0.89 15.82 8.74
CA SER A 164 -1.44 17.09 9.19
C SER A 164 -0.31 18.07 9.52
N ASN A 165 -0.02 19.01 8.62
CA ASN A 165 1.05 20.01 8.78
C ASN A 165 0.82 21.00 9.97
N SER A 166 -0.26 20.87 10.73
CA SER A 166 -0.56 21.73 11.89
C SER A 166 -1.61 21.09 12.81
N SER A 167 -1.75 21.64 14.02
CA SER A 167 -2.86 21.37 14.95
C SER A 167 -4.23 21.89 14.48
N ALA A 168 -4.32 22.49 13.28
CA ALA A 168 -5.59 22.84 12.65
C ALA A 168 -6.14 21.65 11.84
N ARG A 169 -7.47 21.60 11.72
CA ARG A 169 -8.17 20.57 10.93
C ARG A 169 -7.63 20.52 9.49
N PRO A 170 -7.45 19.32 8.90
CA PRO A 170 -7.09 19.19 7.49
C PRO A 170 -8.15 19.88 6.63
N GLN A 171 -7.74 20.67 5.63
CA GLN A 171 -8.67 21.41 4.77
C GLN A 171 -9.11 20.62 3.53
N GLY A 172 -8.40 19.56 3.17
CA GLY A 172 -8.71 18.72 2.02
C GLY A 172 -9.15 17.32 2.40
N ASP A 173 -9.93 16.70 1.52
CA ASP A 173 -10.29 15.29 1.61
C ASP A 173 -9.06 14.38 1.57
N TRP A 174 -9.17 13.25 2.24
CA TRP A 174 -8.22 12.16 2.19
C TRP A 174 -8.50 11.27 1.00
N VAL A 175 -7.50 11.09 0.15
CA VAL A 175 -7.51 10.07 -0.89
C VAL A 175 -6.84 8.84 -0.33
N VAL A 176 -7.57 7.74 -0.27
CA VAL A 176 -7.08 6.48 0.30
C VAL A 176 -7.14 5.41 -0.77
N TYR A 177 -5.99 4.80 -1.05
CA TYR A 177 -5.87 3.71 -2.01
C TYR A 177 -5.33 2.46 -1.31
N TYR A 178 -6.18 1.45 -1.22
CA TYR A 178 -5.83 0.14 -0.67
C TYR A 178 -5.35 -0.75 -1.80
N VAL A 179 -4.05 -1.03 -1.80
CA VAL A 179 -3.40 -1.95 -2.74
C VAL A 179 -3.58 -3.37 -2.20
N ARG A 180 -4.27 -4.22 -2.93
CA ARG A 180 -4.59 -5.60 -2.52
C ARG A 180 -3.98 -6.61 -3.48
N PRO A 181 -3.61 -7.81 -3.00
CA PRO A 181 -3.15 -8.88 -3.88
C PRO A 181 -4.19 -9.19 -4.96
N ASN A 182 -3.72 -9.57 -6.15
CA ASN A 182 -4.60 -10.04 -7.21
C ASN A 182 -5.34 -11.32 -6.77
N ASN A 183 -6.54 -11.56 -7.32
CA ASN A 183 -7.42 -12.66 -6.91
C ASN A 183 -6.78 -14.05 -7.07
N GLY A 184 -5.80 -14.17 -7.98
CA GLY A 184 -5.08 -15.41 -8.27
C GLY A 184 -3.78 -15.58 -7.47
N VAL A 185 -3.51 -14.73 -6.49
CA VAL A 185 -2.31 -14.83 -5.65
C VAL A 185 -2.56 -15.78 -4.50
N TYR A 186 -1.77 -16.84 -4.47
CA TYR A 186 -1.74 -17.81 -3.39
C TYR A 186 -0.56 -17.53 -2.47
N TYR A 187 -0.74 -17.84 -1.20
CA TYR A 187 0.34 -17.72 -0.24
C TYR A 187 1.38 -18.81 -0.46
N THR A 188 2.65 -18.43 -0.59
CA THR A 188 3.75 -19.37 -0.76
C THR A 188 4.95 -18.91 0.03
N ARG A 189 5.56 -19.82 0.77
CA ARG A 189 6.66 -19.57 1.69
C ARG A 189 7.92 -19.17 0.94
N THR A 190 8.69 -18.28 1.55
CA THR A 190 9.93 -17.74 1.00
C THR A 190 11.08 -18.69 1.33
N ALA A 191 11.29 -19.71 0.50
CA ALA A 191 12.55 -20.46 0.51
C ALA A 191 12.89 -20.97 -0.88
N GLY A 192 13.89 -20.35 -1.51
CA GLY A 192 14.67 -20.92 -2.62
C GLY A 192 13.85 -21.48 -3.80
N ALA A 193 13.61 -20.62 -4.78
CA ALA A 193 13.26 -20.98 -6.17
C ALA A 193 11.95 -21.75 -6.44
N LEU A 194 11.17 -22.17 -5.44
CA LEU A 194 9.86 -22.78 -5.64
C LEU A 194 8.86 -22.24 -4.63
N MET A 195 7.80 -21.62 -5.17
CA MET A 195 6.57 -21.21 -4.50
C MET A 195 5.97 -22.40 -3.73
N THR A 196 6.43 -22.65 -2.50
CA THR A 196 6.04 -23.84 -1.72
C THR A 196 5.09 -23.42 -0.59
N PRO A 197 3.88 -24.00 -0.48
CA PRO A 197 2.95 -23.69 0.61
C PRO A 197 3.45 -24.20 1.97
N LEU A 198 2.90 -23.65 3.05
CA LEU A 198 3.28 -23.99 4.44
C LEU A 198 3.01 -25.46 4.79
N SER A 199 1.98 -26.06 4.20
CA SER A 199 1.55 -27.44 4.42
C SER A 199 1.02 -28.06 3.12
N THR A 200 1.01 -29.39 3.04
CA THR A 200 0.39 -30.13 1.92
C THR A 200 -1.12 -29.87 1.86
N GLU A 201 -1.77 -29.63 3.00
CA GLU A 201 -3.21 -29.30 3.07
C GLU A 201 -3.52 -27.93 2.47
N ASP A 202 -2.77 -26.87 2.79
CA ASP A 202 -3.03 -25.53 2.21
C ASP A 202 -2.76 -25.46 0.70
N TYR A 203 -1.84 -26.30 0.20
CA TYR A 203 -1.61 -26.50 -1.23
C TYR A 203 -2.81 -27.14 -1.92
N ASP A 204 -3.27 -28.26 -1.34
CA ASP A 204 -4.35 -29.07 -1.88
C ASP A 204 -5.68 -28.30 -1.80
N GLU A 205 -5.83 -27.42 -0.80
CA GLU A 205 -6.97 -26.51 -0.60
C GLU A 205 -6.90 -25.20 -1.39
N ARG A 206 -5.73 -24.83 -1.95
CA ARG A 206 -5.49 -23.58 -2.69
C ARG A 206 -5.93 -22.31 -1.91
N LYS A 207 -5.54 -22.19 -0.64
CA LYS A 207 -5.89 -20.99 0.16
C LYS A 207 -5.27 -19.72 -0.43
N ARG A 208 -6.10 -18.70 -0.66
CA ARG A 208 -5.65 -17.39 -1.16
C ARG A 208 -5.16 -16.54 0.00
N ILE A 209 -4.28 -15.58 -0.27
CA ILE A 209 -3.77 -14.66 0.77
C ILE A 209 -4.91 -13.91 1.47
N GLN A 210 -5.98 -13.58 0.75
CA GLN A 210 -7.19 -12.95 1.31
C GLN A 210 -8.01 -13.83 2.27
N ASP A 211 -7.79 -15.14 2.26
CA ASP A 211 -8.57 -16.11 3.04
C ASP A 211 -7.80 -16.60 4.29
N LEU A 212 -6.60 -16.08 4.52
CA LEU A 212 -5.79 -16.39 5.69
C LEU A 212 -6.25 -15.54 6.88
N GLU A 213 -6.88 -16.18 7.87
CA GLU A 213 -6.98 -15.61 9.21
C GLU A 213 -5.59 -15.66 9.85
N LEU A 214 -5.00 -14.50 10.12
CA LEU A 214 -3.80 -14.43 10.95
C LEU A 214 -4.22 -14.63 12.41
N VAL A 215 -3.62 -15.64 13.06
CA VAL A 215 -3.70 -15.89 14.50
C VAL A 215 -2.67 -15.03 15.23
#